data_AF-A0A7Y6Y9X1-F1
#
_entry.id   AF-A0A7Y6Y9X1-F1
#
_cell.length_a   1.000
_cell.length_b   1.000
_cell.length_c   1.000
_cell.angle_alpha   90.00
_cell.angle_beta   90.00
_cell.angle_gamma   90.00
#
_symmetry.space_group_name_H-M   'P 1'
#
loop_
_entity.id
_entity.type
_entity.pdbx_description
1 polymer ?
#
loop_
_entity_poly.entity_id
_entity_poly.type
_entity_poly.pdbx_seq_one_letter_code
_entity_poly.pdbx_strand_id
1 'polypeptide(L)'
;MKSYLFTTDDDRGGVILCDIDTLEEVVPYLQQRFKGVIRVEQGRTEWTAEGGFAEFTPRPVSVVGLEDETAVPEGSLSAETEGTSQADGSLEAEGSKET
;
A
#
# COMPACT_ATOMS: atom_id res chain seq x y z
N MET A 1 -5.53 17.04 6.80
CA MET A 1 -6.47 16.65 5.72
C MET A 1 -6.38 15.18 5.32
N LYS A 2 -7.49 14.45 5.49
CA LYS A 2 -7.67 13.02 5.18
C LYS A 2 -8.90 12.81 4.30
N SER A 3 -8.89 11.71 3.53
CA SER A 3 -10.05 11.25 2.78
C SER A 3 -10.75 10.12 3.52
N TYR A 4 -12.07 10.20 3.62
CA TYR A 4 -12.91 9.16 4.19
C TYR A 4 -13.95 8.71 3.17
N LEU A 5 -14.13 7.40 3.03
CA LEU A 5 -15.23 6.83 2.28
C LEU A 5 -16.37 6.57 3.27
N PHE A 6 -17.60 6.96 2.93
CA PHE A 6 -18.76 6.65 3.76
C PHE A 6 -19.87 6.04 2.92
N THR A 7 -20.67 5.18 3.55
CA THR A 7 -21.83 4.51 2.95
C THR A 7 -23.07 4.81 3.79
N THR A 8 -24.21 5.05 3.12
CA THR A 8 -25.50 5.23 3.78
C THR A 8 -26.42 4.03 3.57
N ASP A 9 -27.52 3.96 4.32
CA ASP A 9 -28.48 2.84 4.24
C ASP A 9 -29.20 2.73 2.88
N ASP A 10 -29.33 3.84 2.15
CA ASP A 10 -29.88 3.86 0.78
C ASP A 10 -28.82 3.49 -0.28
N ASP A 11 -27.70 2.89 0.13
CA ASP A 11 -26.53 2.58 -0.71
C ASP A 11 -25.87 3.82 -1.35
N ARG A 12 -26.29 5.03 -0.95
CA ARG A 12 -25.72 6.30 -1.42
C ARG A 12 -24.49 6.65 -0.60
N GLY A 13 -23.34 6.14 -1.02
CA GLY A 13 -22.04 6.47 -0.44
C GLY A 13 -21.29 7.58 -1.18
N GLY A 14 -20.18 8.03 -0.61
CA GLY A 14 -19.29 9.01 -1.22
C GLY A 14 -17.95 9.13 -0.52
N VAL A 15 -17.02 9.87 -1.15
CA VAL A 15 -15.74 10.25 -0.55
C VAL A 15 -15.81 11.69 -0.07
N ILE A 16 -15.32 11.96 1.13
CA ILE A 16 -15.16 13.31 1.67
C ILE A 16 -13.69 13.59 1.99
N LEU A 17 -13.26 14.81 1.71
CA LEU A 17 -11.97 15.35 2.16
C LEU A 17 -12.23 16.28 3.34
N CYS A 18 -11.67 15.97 4.50
CA CYS A 18 -11.88 16.72 5.73
C CYS A 18 -10.55 16.92 6.47
N ASP A 19 -10.48 17.95 7.31
CA ASP A 19 -9.28 18.20 8.16
C ASP A 19 -9.30 17.44 9.49
N ILE A 20 -10.31 16.61 9.70
CA ILE A 20 -10.35 15.67 10.83
C ILE A 20 -9.39 14.52 10.54
N ASP A 21 -8.52 14.18 11.49
CA ASP A 21 -7.50 13.13 11.33
C ASP A 21 -7.89 11.77 11.94
N THR A 22 -8.91 11.72 12.81
CA THR A 22 -9.34 10.50 13.50
C THR A 22 -10.70 10.01 13.03
N LEU A 23 -10.85 8.69 12.97
CA LEU A 23 -12.14 8.08 12.60
C LEU A 23 -13.21 8.36 13.66
N GLU A 24 -12.82 8.47 14.92
CA GLU A 24 -13.69 8.76 16.06
C GLU A 24 -14.37 10.13 15.95
N GLU A 25 -13.66 11.13 15.43
CA GLU A 25 -14.20 12.49 15.28
C GLU A 25 -14.98 12.67 13.96
N VAL A 26 -14.60 11.95 12.90
CA VAL A 26 -15.25 12.12 11.58
C VAL A 26 -16.61 11.42 11.51
N VAL A 27 -16.78 10.30 12.21
CA VAL A 27 -18.04 9.54 12.26
C VAL A 27 -19.21 10.41 12.74
N PRO A 28 -19.16 11.07 13.91
CA PRO A 28 -20.26 11.93 14.36
C PRO A 28 -20.47 13.14 13.43
N TYR A 29 -19.39 13.67 12.85
CA TYR A 29 -19.48 14.73 11.84
C TYR A 29 -20.27 14.28 10.60
N LEU A 30 -19.98 13.09 10.08
CA LEU A 30 -20.67 12.50 8.93
C LEU A 30 -22.13 12.17 9.24
N GLN A 31 -22.41 11.59 10.41
CA GLN A 31 -23.79 11.29 10.83
C GLN A 31 -24.65 12.55 11.00
N GLN A 32 -24.06 13.67 11.41
CA GLN A 32 -24.78 14.93 11.53
C GLN A 32 -25.08 15.55 10.15
N ARG A 33 -24.19 15.36 9.18
CA ARG A 33 -24.30 15.94 7.83
C ARG A 33 -25.14 15.10 6.87
N PHE A 34 -25.03 13.78 6.96
CA PHE A 34 -25.67 12.82 6.07
C PHE A 34 -26.57 11.89 6.89
N LYS A 35 -27.82 11.75 6.46
CA LYS A 35 -28.73 10.80 7.10
C LYS A 35 -28.38 9.38 6.67
N GLY A 36 -28.48 8.44 7.61
CA GLY A 36 -28.35 7.02 7.33
C GLY A 36 -26.91 6.55 7.15
N VAL A 37 -25.87 7.27 7.61
CA VAL A 37 -24.48 6.78 7.53
C VAL A 37 -24.34 5.49 8.34
N ILE A 38 -24.04 4.39 7.66
CA ILE A 38 -23.89 3.05 8.27
C ILE A 38 -22.45 2.56 8.31
N ARG A 39 -21.56 3.10 7.46
CA ARG A 39 -20.15 2.71 7.40
C ARG A 39 -19.27 3.91 7.03
N VAL A 40 -18.10 4.00 7.65
CA VAL A 40 -17.05 4.97 7.32
C VAL A 40 -15.69 4.26 7.30
N GLU A 41 -14.92 4.44 6.23
CA GLU A 41 -13.65 3.75 5.99
C GLU A 41 -12.51 4.75 5.76
N GLN A 42 -11.36 4.46 6.36
CA GLN A 42 -10.11 5.16 6.15
C GLN A 42 -8.96 4.15 6.05
N GLY A 43 -8.53 3.87 4.82
CA GLY A 43 -7.41 2.97 4.56
C GLY A 43 -7.68 1.55 5.08
N ARG A 44 -7.07 1.20 6.22
CA ARG A 44 -7.26 -0.10 6.90
C ARG A 44 -8.15 -0.03 8.12
N THR A 45 -8.69 1.14 8.47
CA THR A 45 -9.60 1.29 9.60
C THR A 45 -11.00 1.56 9.09
N GLU A 46 -11.99 1.00 9.77
CA GLU A 46 -13.39 1.21 9.46
C GLU A 46 -14.21 1.40 10.74
N TRP A 47 -15.34 2.07 10.57
CA TRP A 47 -16.39 2.18 11.55
C TRP A 47 -17.69 1.71 10.91
N THR A 48 -18.44 0.86 11.60
CA THR A 48 -19.78 0.43 11.18
C THR A 48 -20.78 0.69 12.29
N ALA A 49 -22.04 0.94 11.92
CA ALA A 49 -23.12 1.15 12.88
C ALA A 49 -23.36 -0.07 13.77
N GLU A 50 -23.15 -1.29 13.25
CA GLU A 50 -23.35 -2.55 13.99
C GLU A 50 -22.09 -3.01 14.75
N GLY A 51 -20.91 -2.82 14.16
CA GLY A 51 -19.64 -3.37 14.67
C GLY A 51 -18.73 -2.37 15.37
N GLY A 52 -19.04 -1.07 15.32
CA GLY A 52 -18.18 -0.02 15.86
C GLY A 52 -16.87 0.10 15.09
N PHE A 53 -15.78 0.48 15.78
CA PHE A 53 -14.46 0.68 15.19
C PHE A 53 -13.71 -0.65 15.04
N ALA A 54 -13.21 -0.92 13.84
CA ALA A 54 -12.46 -2.12 13.51
C ALA A 54 -11.27 -1.80 12.60
N GLU A 55 -10.24 -2.64 12.64
CA GLU A 55 -9.15 -2.63 11.66
C GLU A 55 -9.39 -3.74 10.63
N PHE A 56 -9.57 -3.33 9.38
CA PHE A 56 -9.66 -4.22 8.23
C PHE A 56 -8.28 -4.81 7.91
N THR A 57 -8.13 -6.11 8.15
CA THR A 57 -7.00 -6.89 7.65
C THR A 57 -7.38 -7.52 6.31
N PRO A 58 -6.87 -7.03 5.16
CA PRO A 58 -7.16 -7.65 3.87
C PRO A 58 -6.67 -9.09 3.87
N ARG A 59 -7.57 -10.04 3.57
CA ARG A 59 -7.12 -11.40 3.26
C ARG A 59 -6.30 -11.34 1.97
N PRO A 60 -5.09 -11.92 1.94
CA PRO A 60 -4.33 -11.97 0.71
C PRO A 60 -5.15 -12.70 -0.36
N VAL A 61 -5.38 -12.05 -1.50
CA VAL A 61 -5.96 -12.70 -2.67
C VAL A 61 -4.95 -13.71 -3.17
N SER A 62 -5.23 -15.00 -2.96
CA SER A 62 -4.51 -16.06 -3.67
C SER A 62 -4.94 -15.98 -5.14
N VAL A 63 -4.06 -15.49 -6.01
CA VAL A 63 -4.26 -15.58 -7.45
C VAL A 63 -4.29 -17.06 -7.84
N VAL A 64 -5.48 -17.64 -7.91
CA VAL A 64 -5.70 -18.95 -8.53
C VAL A 64 -5.81 -18.73 -10.04
N GLY A 65 -4.72 -18.98 -10.76
CA GLY A 65 -4.71 -19.05 -12.23
C GLY A 65 -3.98 -17.92 -12.95
N LEU A 66 -2.70 -17.68 -12.62
CA LEU A 66 -1.74 -17.33 -13.67
C LEU A 66 -0.85 -18.55 -13.86
N GLU A 67 -1.16 -19.37 -14.85
CA GLU A 67 -0.26 -20.40 -15.35
C GLU A 67 0.92 -19.69 -16.01
N ASP A 68 1.90 -19.25 -15.22
CA ASP A 68 3.24 -18.97 -15.71
C ASP A 68 4.10 -20.21 -15.42
N GLU A 69 4.10 -21.10 -16.40
CA GLU A 69 5.05 -22.19 -16.52
C GLU A 69 6.47 -21.60 -16.54
N THR A 70 7.16 -21.60 -15.41
CA THR A 70 8.56 -22.04 -15.23
C THR A 70 9.06 -21.67 -13.84
N ALA A 71 8.92 -22.60 -12.91
CA ALA A 71 9.64 -22.59 -11.65
C ALA A 71 11.15 -22.73 -11.92
N VAL A 72 11.95 -21.75 -11.48
CA VAL A 72 13.39 -21.97 -11.25
C VAL A 72 13.58 -22.27 -9.77
N PRO A 73 14.01 -23.49 -9.39
CA PRO A 73 14.24 -23.82 -7.99
C PRO A 73 15.51 -23.12 -7.47
N GLU A 74 15.36 -22.56 -6.27
CA GLU A 74 16.42 -22.02 -5.42
C GLU A 74 17.47 -23.12 -5.14
N GLY A 75 18.59 -23.07 -5.85
CA GLY A 75 19.73 -23.95 -5.64
C GLY A 75 20.82 -23.22 -4.86
N SER A 76 21.18 -23.77 -3.70
CA SER A 76 22.33 -23.38 -2.88
C SER A 76 23.55 -23.00 -3.72
N LEU A 77 24.03 -21.77 -3.59
CA LEU A 77 25.39 -21.42 -4.02
C LEU A 77 26.34 -21.59 -2.84
N SER A 78 26.97 -22.75 -2.78
CA SER A 78 28.24 -22.93 -2.09
C SER A 78 29.31 -22.09 -2.80
N ALA A 79 30.01 -21.28 -2.03
CA ALA A 79 31.11 -20.44 -2.48
C ALA A 79 32.41 -21.25 -2.55
N GLU A 80 33.01 -21.33 -3.74
CA GLU A 80 34.42 -21.66 -4.05
C GLU A 80 34.52 -21.72 -5.60
N THR A 81 35.52 -21.30 -6.37
CA THR A 81 36.92 -20.94 -6.20
C THR A 81 37.36 -19.99 -7.34
N GLU A 82 38.41 -19.22 -7.04
CA GLU A 82 39.61 -18.84 -7.83
C GLU A 82 39.64 -18.69 -9.37
N GLY A 83 40.29 -17.58 -9.77
CA GLY A 83 41.21 -17.48 -10.92
C GLY A 83 40.54 -17.19 -12.27
N THR A 84 41.06 -16.38 -13.19
CA THR A 84 42.34 -15.69 -13.39
C THR A 84 42.17 -14.79 -14.62
N SER A 85 42.81 -13.60 -14.63
CA SER A 85 43.37 -12.82 -15.77
C SER A 85 42.51 -12.56 -17.03
N GLN A 86 42.52 -11.42 -17.72
CA GLN A 86 43.61 -10.51 -18.03
C GLN A 86 43.05 -9.21 -18.65
N ALA A 87 43.87 -8.17 -18.53
CA ALA A 87 43.80 -6.81 -19.08
C ALA A 87 43.38 -6.68 -20.56
N ASP A 88 42.84 -5.52 -20.96
CA ASP A 88 43.65 -4.38 -21.48
C ASP A 88 42.77 -3.24 -22.05
N GLY A 89 43.26 -1.99 -21.95
CA GLY A 89 42.78 -0.81 -22.69
C GLY A 89 41.98 0.20 -21.86
N SER A 90 42.60 1.18 -21.17
CA SER A 90 43.11 2.47 -21.71
C SER A 90 41.95 3.31 -22.31
N LEU A 91 41.70 4.58 -21.98
CA LEU A 91 42.61 5.71 -21.85
C LEU A 91 41.98 6.86 -21.00
N GLU A 92 42.87 7.72 -20.52
CA GLU A 92 42.70 8.84 -19.61
C GLU A 92 42.13 10.10 -20.29
N ALA A 93 41.43 10.96 -19.53
CA ALA A 93 41.54 12.42 -19.69
C ALA A 93 40.96 13.15 -18.47
N GLU A 94 41.81 13.97 -17.88
CA GLU A 94 41.64 14.74 -16.66
C GLU A 94 40.64 15.90 -16.79
N GLY A 95 39.84 16.10 -15.73
CA GLY A 95 39.01 17.29 -15.54
C GLY A 95 39.38 18.00 -14.24
N SER A 96 40.37 18.88 -14.31
CA SER A 96 40.77 19.79 -13.24
C SER A 96 39.64 20.76 -12.86
N LYS A 97 39.32 20.89 -11.57
CA LYS A 97 39.79 21.95 -10.66
C LYS A 97 38.76 22.25 -9.56
N GLU A 98 39.24 22.06 -8.34
CA GLU A 98 38.77 22.56 -7.05
C GLU A 98 38.81 24.10 -7.00
N THR A 99 37.98 24.66 -6.11
CA THR A 99 37.88 26.11 -5.81
C THR A 99 38.98 26.61 -4.88
#